data_AF-A0A0S8H0H7-F1
#
_entry.id   AF-A0A0S8H0H7-F1
#
_cell.length_a   1.000
_cell.length_b   1.000
_cell.length_c   1.000
_cell.angle_alpha   90.00
_cell.angle_beta   90.00
_cell.angle_gamma   90.00
#
_symmetry.space_group_name_H-M   'P 1'
#
loop_
_entity.id
_entity.type
_entity.pdbx_description
1 polymer ?
#
loop_
_entity_poly.entity_id
_entity_poly.type
_entity_poly.pdbx_seq_one_letter_code
_entity_poly.pdbx_strand_id
1 'polypeptide(L)'
;NILMSVEPYAIVFTNGDNDTFPLWYLQEVEGLRQDVTVIVWSYLATPWYAKQLRDLSQPCGDDDPQRDRTRIICQRPFDPDEAIPLYRDRDWPVPTRSILEMTDAEVERIPECYPIDRRTGQCAVFPDTVPVPFAEIVGFIARGSYLWRNDILVARIMQTAAGDRPIYFASTTGTFERFNIQPYMIRQAVAFKLATSEVQPTESIVVLPPQARFQGGRVFPAWIDVERTRALLNEHFVYRDLTERLFWPDHSTSGIPLQYYQAYTALATVYLITDQRELSDEAVGRALQFLAAALGPEYLPAPAAPAAEAPAVPSRETPEEN
;
A
#
# COMPACT_ATOMS: atom_id res chain seq x y z
N ASN A 1 0.57 6.50 -10.60
CA ASN A 1 0.20 6.76 -9.19
C ASN A 1 0.85 5.80 -8.22
N ILE A 2 0.71 4.46 -8.31
CA ILE A 2 1.42 3.53 -7.40
C ILE A 2 2.95 3.73 -7.41
N LEU A 3 3.59 3.79 -8.59
CA LEU A 3 5.04 4.08 -8.69
C LEU A 3 5.42 5.46 -8.09
N MET A 4 4.49 6.41 -8.04
CA MET A 4 4.73 7.73 -7.42
C MET A 4 4.55 7.70 -5.91
N SER A 5 3.74 6.78 -5.37
CA SER A 5 3.54 6.62 -3.93
C SER A 5 4.77 6.09 -3.20
N VAL A 6 5.62 5.31 -3.88
CA VAL A 6 6.71 4.58 -3.25
C VAL A 6 8.05 5.31 -3.38
N GLU A 7 8.87 5.18 -2.33
CA GLU A 7 10.22 5.75 -2.29
C GLU A 7 11.15 5.14 -3.34
N PRO A 8 12.25 5.82 -3.70
CA PRO A 8 13.33 5.25 -4.49
C PRO A 8 13.82 3.89 -3.99
N TYR A 9 14.08 3.00 -4.93
CA TYR A 9 14.51 1.60 -4.72
C TYR A 9 13.53 0.71 -3.94
N ALA A 10 12.29 1.18 -3.74
CA ALA A 10 11.29 0.44 -2.99
C ALA A 10 10.94 -0.91 -3.63
N ILE A 11 10.53 -1.84 -2.77
CA ILE A 11 9.79 -3.04 -3.17
C ILE A 11 8.31 -2.73 -3.02
N VAL A 12 7.50 -3.04 -4.03
CA VAL A 12 6.03 -2.92 -3.93
C VAL A 12 5.36 -4.24 -4.30
N PHE A 13 4.60 -4.81 -3.36
CA PHE A 13 3.74 -5.96 -3.62
C PHE A 13 2.41 -5.51 -4.21
N THR A 14 2.04 -6.08 -5.36
CA THR A 14 0.80 -5.79 -6.11
C THR A 14 -0.15 -6.98 -6.10
N ASN A 15 -1.40 -6.75 -6.52
CA ASN A 15 -2.44 -7.77 -6.56
C ASN A 15 -2.95 -8.05 -7.98
N GLY A 16 -2.31 -9.02 -8.65
CA GLY A 16 -2.74 -9.51 -9.95
C GLY A 16 -2.54 -8.50 -11.08
N ASP A 17 -3.23 -8.76 -12.19
CA ASP A 17 -2.91 -8.20 -13.50
C ASP A 17 -3.22 -6.70 -13.59
N ASN A 18 -4.36 -6.27 -13.03
CA ASN A 18 -4.83 -4.88 -13.07
C ASN A 18 -3.90 -3.90 -12.33
N ASP A 19 -3.16 -4.38 -11.33
CA ASP A 19 -2.13 -3.58 -10.67
C ASP A 19 -0.80 -3.71 -11.40
N THR A 20 -0.40 -4.93 -11.76
CA THR A 20 1.01 -5.22 -12.08
C THR A 20 1.37 -4.84 -13.50
N PHE A 21 0.57 -5.26 -14.49
CA PHE A 21 0.95 -5.10 -15.89
C PHE A 21 1.03 -3.64 -16.34
N PRO A 22 0.12 -2.74 -15.90
CA PRO A 22 0.30 -1.31 -16.17
C PRO A 22 1.58 -0.74 -15.56
N LEU A 23 2.00 -1.21 -14.38
CA LEU A 23 3.25 -0.73 -13.75
C LEU A 23 4.48 -1.24 -14.52
N TRP A 24 4.52 -2.52 -14.91
CA TRP A 24 5.60 -3.04 -15.74
C TRP A 24 5.64 -2.36 -17.12
N TYR A 25 4.49 -2.05 -17.72
CA TYR A 25 4.46 -1.25 -18.94
C TYR A 25 5.15 0.11 -18.73
N LEU A 26 4.76 0.83 -17.67
CA LEU A 26 5.37 2.13 -17.35
C LEU A 26 6.89 2.01 -17.11
N GLN A 27 7.35 0.93 -16.47
CA GLN A 27 8.78 0.74 -16.20
C GLN A 27 9.56 0.33 -17.46
N GLU A 28 9.11 -0.69 -18.17
CA GLU A 28 9.89 -1.32 -19.23
C GLU A 28 9.72 -0.66 -20.60
N VAL A 29 8.57 0.00 -20.84
CA VAL A 29 8.30 0.70 -22.10
C VAL A 29 8.55 2.20 -21.94
N GLU A 30 7.92 2.82 -20.94
CA GLU A 30 7.99 4.27 -20.73
C GLU A 30 9.20 4.73 -19.91
N GLY A 31 9.98 3.81 -19.32
CA GLY A 31 11.19 4.14 -18.57
C GLY A 31 10.94 4.75 -17.18
N LEU A 32 9.71 4.70 -16.68
CA LEU A 32 9.32 5.39 -15.46
C LEU A 32 9.65 4.57 -14.20
N ARG A 33 10.41 5.14 -13.26
CA ARG A 33 10.69 4.54 -11.94
C ARG A 33 11.19 3.09 -12.05
N GLN A 34 12.13 2.87 -12.96
CA GLN A 34 12.79 1.59 -13.21
C GLN A 34 13.59 1.05 -12.01
N ASP A 35 13.85 1.90 -11.02
CA ASP A 35 14.47 1.59 -9.73
C ASP A 35 13.59 0.75 -8.80
N VAL A 36 12.26 0.84 -8.94
CA VAL A 36 11.29 0.17 -8.06
C VAL A 36 11.15 -1.30 -8.44
N THR A 37 11.18 -2.19 -7.47
CA THR A 37 10.89 -3.62 -7.68
C THR A 37 9.39 -3.89 -7.51
N VAL A 38 8.68 -4.07 -8.62
CA VAL A 38 7.24 -4.40 -8.63
C VAL A 38 7.06 -5.92 -8.61
N ILE A 39 6.41 -6.42 -7.55
CA ILE A 39 6.24 -7.85 -7.28
C ILE A 39 4.77 -8.23 -7.32
N VAL A 40 4.37 -9.03 -8.31
CA VAL A 40 3.04 -9.66 -8.31
C VAL A 40 3.04 -10.85 -7.37
N TRP A 41 2.23 -10.77 -6.31
CA TRP A 41 2.22 -11.77 -5.25
C TRP A 41 1.87 -13.19 -5.74
N SER A 42 0.98 -13.32 -6.72
CA SER A 42 0.55 -14.63 -7.23
C SER A 42 1.69 -15.41 -7.90
N TYR A 43 2.64 -14.73 -8.55
CA TYR A 43 3.75 -15.41 -9.24
C TYR A 43 4.81 -15.93 -8.26
N LEU A 44 4.86 -15.42 -7.03
CA LEU A 44 5.74 -15.97 -5.98
C LEU A 44 5.40 -17.43 -5.64
N ALA A 45 4.26 -17.97 -6.07
CA ALA A 45 3.99 -19.41 -5.97
C ALA A 45 4.92 -20.26 -6.88
N THR A 46 5.63 -19.64 -7.82
CA THR A 46 6.50 -20.32 -8.77
C THR A 46 7.99 -20.06 -8.47
N PRO A 47 8.86 -21.10 -8.45
CA PRO A 47 10.28 -20.95 -8.13
C PRO A 47 11.04 -20.01 -9.09
N TRP A 48 10.70 -20.05 -10.38
CA TRP A 48 11.37 -19.24 -11.39
C TRP A 48 11.25 -17.74 -11.11
N TYR A 49 10.11 -17.29 -10.58
CA TYR A 49 9.87 -15.86 -10.34
C TYR A 49 10.70 -15.37 -9.15
N ALA A 50 10.82 -16.17 -8.08
CA ALA A 50 11.70 -15.86 -6.96
C ALA A 50 13.17 -15.77 -7.40
N LYS A 51 13.63 -16.68 -8.27
CA LYS A 51 14.98 -16.63 -8.86
C LYS A 51 15.18 -15.37 -9.71
N GLN A 52 14.21 -15.05 -10.57
CA GLN A 52 14.25 -13.85 -11.39
C GLN A 52 14.34 -12.59 -10.53
N LEU A 53 13.47 -12.44 -9.52
CA LEU A 53 13.48 -11.29 -8.61
C LEU A 53 14.78 -11.17 -7.83
N ARG A 54 15.34 -12.30 -7.37
CA ARG A 54 16.65 -12.35 -6.74
C ARG A 54 17.71 -11.75 -7.66
N ASP A 55 17.81 -12.26 -8.88
CA ASP A 55 18.87 -11.90 -9.82
C ASP A 55 18.73 -10.45 -10.30
N LEU A 56 17.51 -10.01 -10.63
CA LEU A 56 17.23 -8.65 -11.08
C LEU A 56 17.49 -7.57 -10.04
N SER A 57 17.40 -7.91 -8.75
CA SER A 57 17.57 -6.94 -7.67
C SER A 57 18.97 -6.91 -7.08
N GLN A 58 19.90 -7.73 -7.59
CA GLN A 58 21.31 -7.66 -7.16
C GLN A 58 21.91 -6.27 -7.47
N PRO A 59 22.79 -5.72 -6.62
CA PRO A 59 23.63 -4.60 -7.01
C PRO A 59 24.44 -4.93 -8.26
N CYS A 60 24.64 -3.95 -9.14
CA CYS A 60 25.26 -4.19 -10.45
C CYS A 60 26.77 -4.48 -10.42
N GLY A 61 27.45 -4.18 -9.31
CA GLY A 61 28.92 -4.23 -9.29
C GLY A 61 29.50 -3.33 -10.38
N ASP A 62 30.30 -3.91 -11.28
CA ASP A 62 30.91 -3.20 -12.41
C ASP A 62 30.05 -3.21 -13.70
N ASP A 63 28.92 -3.93 -13.70
CA ASP A 63 28.02 -3.98 -14.85
C ASP A 63 27.22 -2.67 -15.00
N ASP A 64 26.96 -2.27 -16.24
CA ASP A 64 26.07 -1.13 -16.55
C ASP A 64 24.60 -1.59 -16.59
N PRO A 65 23.75 -1.16 -15.63
CA PRO A 65 22.33 -1.53 -15.58
C PRO A 65 21.51 -1.08 -16.79
N GLN A 66 22.00 -0.10 -17.56
CA GLN A 66 21.32 0.45 -18.73
C GLN A 66 21.88 -0.10 -20.05
N ARG A 67 22.87 -1.00 -19.99
CA ARG A 67 23.53 -1.57 -21.18
C ARG A 67 22.56 -2.25 -22.15
N ASP A 68 21.51 -2.88 -21.62
CA ASP A 68 20.45 -3.50 -22.39
C ASP A 68 19.10 -2.96 -21.94
N ARG A 69 18.46 -2.17 -22.80
CA ARG A 69 17.16 -1.54 -22.51
C ARG A 69 16.04 -2.56 -22.26
N THR A 70 16.16 -3.77 -22.83
CA THR A 70 15.10 -4.79 -22.79
C THR A 70 15.38 -5.93 -21.83
N ARG A 71 16.62 -6.03 -21.32
CA ARG A 71 17.03 -7.07 -20.39
C ARG A 71 17.53 -6.47 -19.10
N ILE A 72 16.74 -6.63 -18.04
CA ILE A 72 17.14 -6.21 -16.70
C ILE A 72 18.16 -7.23 -16.18
N ILE A 73 19.36 -6.75 -15.86
CA ILE A 73 20.49 -7.59 -15.43
C ILE A 73 20.80 -7.48 -13.93
N CYS A 74 20.46 -6.34 -13.33
CA CYS A 74 20.73 -5.98 -11.94
C CYS A 74 19.86 -4.76 -11.56
N GLN A 75 19.98 -4.30 -10.32
CA GLN A 75 19.26 -3.15 -9.79
C GLN A 75 19.52 -1.89 -10.61
N ARG A 76 18.50 -1.40 -11.31
CA ARG A 76 18.58 -0.14 -12.05
C ARG A 76 18.64 1.07 -11.11
N PRO A 77 19.35 2.14 -11.51
CA PRO A 77 19.52 3.32 -10.67
C PRO A 77 18.22 4.11 -10.54
N PHE A 78 18.09 4.85 -9.45
CA PHE A 78 17.11 5.91 -9.33
C PHE A 78 17.59 7.17 -10.06
N ASP A 79 16.75 7.70 -10.93
CA ASP A 79 16.99 8.96 -11.64
C ASP A 79 16.18 10.10 -10.97
N PRO A 80 16.83 11.04 -10.27
CA PRO A 80 16.15 12.16 -9.63
C PRO A 80 15.56 13.16 -10.64
N ASP A 81 16.09 13.28 -11.86
CA ASP A 81 15.62 14.26 -12.84
C ASP A 81 14.22 13.90 -13.38
N GLU A 82 13.97 12.59 -13.53
CA GLU A 82 12.68 12.02 -13.95
C GLU A 82 11.69 11.78 -12.79
N ALA A 83 12.11 11.98 -11.55
CA ALA A 83 11.26 11.77 -10.38
C ALA A 83 10.30 12.94 -10.12
N ILE A 84 9.23 12.74 -9.33
CA ILE A 84 8.40 13.85 -8.84
C ILE A 84 9.17 14.70 -7.81
N PRO A 85 8.81 15.99 -7.60
CA PRO A 85 9.50 16.88 -6.66
C PRO A 85 9.74 16.28 -5.27
N LEU A 86 8.80 15.48 -4.76
CA LEU A 86 8.89 14.77 -3.49
C LEU A 86 10.18 13.93 -3.31
N TYR A 87 10.85 13.52 -4.39
CA TYR A 87 12.02 12.63 -4.34
C TYR A 87 13.33 13.26 -4.80
N ARG A 88 13.33 14.50 -5.33
CA ARG A 88 14.51 15.11 -5.97
C ARG A 88 15.53 15.67 -4.98
N ASP A 89 15.06 16.24 -3.87
CA ASP A 89 15.89 17.09 -2.99
C ASP A 89 16.60 16.32 -1.87
N ARG A 90 16.94 15.04 -2.10
CA ARG A 90 17.71 14.22 -1.15
C ARG A 90 18.42 13.06 -1.83
N ASP A 91 19.50 12.62 -1.19
CA ASP A 91 20.14 11.37 -1.54
C ASP A 91 19.31 10.17 -1.07
N TRP A 92 19.26 9.15 -1.92
CA TRP A 92 18.60 7.89 -1.62
C TRP A 92 19.65 6.78 -1.53
N PRO A 93 19.67 6.01 -0.43
CA PRO A 93 20.64 4.94 -0.26
C PRO A 93 20.45 3.90 -1.36
N VAL A 94 21.53 3.62 -2.09
CA VAL A 94 21.55 2.58 -3.11
C VAL A 94 21.50 1.22 -2.41
N PRO A 95 20.62 0.29 -2.83
CA PRO A 95 20.54 -1.03 -2.22
C PRO A 95 21.88 -1.78 -2.28
N THR A 96 22.24 -2.40 -1.17
CA THR A 96 23.53 -3.09 -1.00
C THR A 96 23.45 -4.58 -1.26
N ARG A 97 22.24 -5.12 -1.44
CA ARG A 97 21.97 -6.54 -1.64
C ARG A 97 20.68 -6.77 -2.43
N SER A 98 20.52 -8.01 -2.88
CA SER A 98 19.27 -8.48 -3.46
C SER A 98 18.16 -8.59 -2.42
N ILE A 99 16.91 -8.57 -2.88
CA ILE A 99 15.73 -8.73 -2.02
C ILE A 99 15.56 -10.17 -1.52
N LEU A 100 16.34 -11.12 -2.05
CA LEU A 100 16.39 -12.51 -1.61
C LEU A 100 17.84 -12.97 -1.61
N GLU A 101 18.26 -13.65 -0.54
CA GLU A 101 19.60 -14.24 -0.44
C GLU A 101 19.48 -15.76 -0.35
N MET A 102 19.16 -16.38 -1.48
CA MET A 102 18.91 -17.82 -1.59
C MET A 102 19.54 -18.38 -2.87
N THR A 103 20.18 -19.54 -2.76
CA THR A 103 20.62 -20.33 -3.91
C THR A 103 19.43 -20.92 -4.67
N ASP A 104 19.64 -21.31 -5.92
CA ASP A 104 18.62 -21.98 -6.72
C ASP A 104 18.05 -23.23 -6.02
N ALA A 105 18.92 -24.03 -5.40
CA ALA A 105 18.52 -25.24 -4.69
C ALA A 105 17.68 -24.92 -3.44
N GLU A 106 17.90 -23.79 -2.78
CA GLU A 106 17.08 -23.36 -1.64
C GLU A 106 15.71 -22.88 -2.09
N VAL A 107 15.62 -22.13 -3.19
CA VAL A 107 14.34 -21.70 -3.77
C VAL A 107 13.49 -22.90 -4.17
N GLU A 108 14.09 -23.90 -4.84
CA GLU A 108 13.37 -25.12 -5.26
C GLU A 108 12.89 -25.98 -4.07
N ARG A 109 13.54 -25.86 -2.91
CA ARG A 109 13.15 -26.58 -1.68
C ARG A 109 12.05 -25.88 -0.90
N ILE A 110 11.64 -24.66 -1.26
CA ILE A 110 10.53 -23.98 -0.58
C ILE A 110 9.25 -24.79 -0.83
N PRO A 111 8.59 -25.28 0.24
CA PRO A 111 7.39 -26.08 0.09
C PRO A 111 6.25 -25.26 -0.53
N GLU A 112 5.23 -25.95 -1.05
CA GLU A 112 3.99 -25.30 -1.52
C GLU A 112 3.26 -24.59 -0.38
N CYS A 113 3.35 -25.14 0.83
CA CYS A 113 2.77 -24.56 2.03
C CYS A 113 3.56 -24.94 3.28
N TYR A 114 3.32 -24.23 4.38
CA TYR A 114 3.95 -24.50 5.67
C TYR A 114 3.01 -24.15 6.85
N PRO A 115 2.90 -25.02 7.87
CA PRO A 115 3.56 -26.32 8.01
C PRO A 115 2.98 -27.41 7.09
N ILE A 116 3.68 -28.55 6.98
CA ILE A 116 3.24 -29.74 6.26
C ILE A 116 3.07 -30.89 7.27
N ASP A 117 1.98 -31.65 7.14
CA ASP A 117 1.84 -32.94 7.82
C ASP A 117 2.80 -33.95 7.17
N ARG A 118 3.83 -34.38 7.92
CA ARG A 118 4.87 -35.30 7.41
C ARG A 118 4.33 -36.69 7.01
N ARG A 119 3.16 -37.08 7.49
CA ARG A 119 2.54 -38.37 7.17
C ARG A 119 1.73 -38.30 5.87
N THR A 120 1.00 -37.22 5.65
CA THR A 120 0.11 -37.08 4.47
C THR A 120 0.73 -36.26 3.34
N GLY A 121 1.76 -35.46 3.62
CA GLY A 121 2.34 -34.49 2.70
C GLY A 121 1.45 -33.26 2.44
N GLN A 122 0.33 -33.15 3.14
CA GLN A 122 -0.63 -32.05 2.97
C GLN A 122 -0.31 -30.86 3.87
N CYS A 123 -0.84 -29.69 3.52
CA CYS A 123 -0.74 -28.49 4.36
C CYS A 123 -1.37 -28.76 5.73
N ALA A 124 -0.59 -28.52 6.77
CA ALA A 124 -1.04 -28.51 8.16
C ALA A 124 -1.20 -27.06 8.62
N VAL A 125 -1.94 -26.85 9.71
CA VAL A 125 -2.10 -25.54 10.32
C VAL A 125 -1.15 -25.35 11.50
N PHE A 126 -0.77 -24.10 11.77
CA PHE A 126 -0.03 -23.74 12.97
C PHE A 126 -0.89 -24.02 14.22
N PRO A 127 -0.39 -24.79 15.20
CA PRO A 127 -1.14 -25.12 16.42
C PRO A 127 -1.30 -23.91 17.35
N ASP A 128 -0.37 -22.95 17.26
CA ASP A 128 -0.28 -21.73 18.06
C ASP A 128 -0.04 -20.51 17.15
N THR A 129 -0.23 -19.31 17.69
CA THR A 129 0.16 -18.07 17.01
C THR A 129 1.68 -17.98 16.97
N VAL A 130 2.26 -17.74 15.80
CA VAL A 130 3.72 -17.72 15.61
C VAL A 130 4.21 -16.30 15.39
N PRO A 131 5.13 -15.77 16.22
CA PRO A 131 5.77 -14.48 15.97
C PRO A 131 6.74 -14.58 14.79
N VAL A 132 6.75 -13.55 13.94
CA VAL A 132 7.64 -13.44 12.78
C VAL A 132 8.33 -12.08 12.83
N PRO A 133 9.65 -12.03 13.08
CA PRO A 133 10.38 -10.76 13.15
C PRO A 133 10.62 -10.19 11.75
N PHE A 134 10.50 -8.86 11.64
CA PHE A 134 10.87 -8.05 10.47
C PHE A 134 11.61 -6.80 10.96
N ALA A 135 12.95 -6.78 10.88
CA ALA A 135 13.78 -5.79 11.57
C ALA A 135 13.42 -5.68 13.07
N GLU A 136 13.00 -4.50 13.55
CA GLU A 136 12.68 -4.27 14.98
C GLU A 136 11.20 -4.57 15.32
N ILE A 137 10.34 -4.81 14.31
CA ILE A 137 8.93 -5.14 14.52
C ILE A 137 8.70 -6.65 14.49
N VAL A 138 7.58 -7.07 15.09
CA VAL A 138 7.16 -8.48 15.11
C VAL A 138 5.74 -8.59 14.57
N GLY A 139 5.60 -9.29 13.45
CA GLY A 139 4.30 -9.76 12.94
C GLY A 139 3.91 -11.09 13.56
N PHE A 140 2.68 -11.54 13.28
CA PHE A 140 2.12 -12.78 13.81
C PHE A 140 1.36 -13.57 12.76
N ILE A 141 1.67 -14.86 12.65
CA ILE A 141 0.84 -15.81 11.91
C ILE A 141 -0.19 -16.37 12.88
N ALA A 142 -1.47 -16.23 12.54
CA ALA A 142 -2.55 -16.67 13.43
C ALA A 142 -2.56 -18.19 13.60
N ARG A 143 -2.88 -18.65 14.82
CA ARG A 143 -3.24 -20.05 15.10
C ARG A 143 -4.32 -20.54 14.13
N GLY A 144 -4.22 -21.80 13.71
CA GLY A 144 -5.19 -22.43 12.80
C GLY A 144 -5.06 -22.01 11.34
N SER A 145 -4.01 -21.26 11.00
CA SER A 145 -3.69 -20.88 9.62
C SER A 145 -2.45 -21.64 9.11
N TYR A 146 -2.13 -21.50 7.83
CA TYR A 146 -0.90 -22.04 7.20
C TYR A 146 -0.43 -21.09 6.09
N LEU A 147 0.87 -20.98 5.88
CA LEU A 147 1.46 -20.15 4.84
C LEU A 147 1.46 -20.90 3.51
N TRP A 148 1.09 -20.23 2.43
CA TRP A 148 1.42 -20.68 1.08
C TRP A 148 2.86 -20.29 0.71
N ARG A 149 3.40 -20.89 -0.35
CA ARG A 149 4.76 -20.60 -0.84
C ARG A 149 5.00 -19.11 -1.07
N ASN A 150 4.04 -18.42 -1.68
CA ASN A 150 4.12 -16.98 -1.89
C ASN A 150 4.15 -16.21 -0.56
N ASP A 151 3.40 -16.63 0.47
CA ASP A 151 3.49 -16.03 1.82
C ASP A 151 4.89 -16.25 2.41
N ILE A 152 5.45 -17.45 2.29
CA ILE A 152 6.82 -17.76 2.76
C ILE A 152 7.82 -16.81 2.09
N LEU A 153 7.70 -16.62 0.78
CA LEU A 153 8.59 -15.73 0.02
C LEU A 153 8.38 -14.25 0.36
N VAL A 154 7.14 -13.79 0.57
CA VAL A 154 6.89 -12.42 1.06
C VAL A 154 7.61 -12.19 2.38
N ALA A 155 7.49 -13.11 3.34
CA ALA A 155 8.18 -12.99 4.63
C ALA A 155 9.71 -12.94 4.46
N ARG A 156 10.27 -13.80 3.60
CA ARG A 156 11.72 -13.82 3.32
C ARG A 156 12.20 -12.54 2.66
N ILE A 157 11.45 -12.01 1.69
CA ILE A 157 11.75 -10.74 1.04
C ILE A 157 11.74 -9.61 2.07
N MET A 158 10.68 -9.52 2.88
CA MET A 158 10.58 -8.51 3.92
C MET A 158 11.76 -8.57 4.91
N GLN A 159 12.15 -9.77 5.35
CA GLN A 159 13.28 -9.96 6.25
C GLN A 159 14.62 -9.57 5.64
N THR A 160 14.84 -9.90 4.37
CA THR A 160 16.10 -9.63 3.66
C THR A 160 16.24 -8.14 3.33
N ALA A 161 15.14 -7.53 2.86
CA ALA A 161 15.13 -6.15 2.40
C ALA A 161 15.02 -5.12 3.54
N ALA A 162 14.58 -5.52 4.74
CA ALA A 162 14.43 -4.58 5.85
C ALA A 162 15.77 -3.89 6.19
N GLY A 163 15.73 -2.57 6.30
CA GLY A 163 16.90 -1.72 6.51
C GLY A 163 17.75 -1.44 5.28
N ASP A 164 17.54 -2.15 4.17
CA ASP A 164 18.21 -1.90 2.87
C ASP A 164 17.30 -1.16 1.89
N ARG A 165 16.01 -1.53 1.88
CA ARG A 165 15.01 -0.99 0.94
C ARG A 165 13.71 -0.64 1.65
N PRO A 166 13.01 0.42 1.22
CA PRO A 166 11.63 0.65 1.61
C PRO A 166 10.72 -0.49 1.12
N ILE A 167 9.84 -1.00 1.98
CA ILE A 167 8.89 -2.06 1.63
C ILE A 167 7.49 -1.48 1.60
N TYR A 168 6.78 -1.71 0.48
CA TYR A 168 5.46 -1.21 0.21
C TYR A 168 4.50 -2.31 -0.23
N PHE A 169 3.22 -2.04 0.00
CA PHE A 169 2.09 -2.83 -0.47
C PHE A 169 1.13 -1.91 -1.23
N ALA A 170 0.70 -2.30 -2.42
CA ALA A 170 -0.40 -1.61 -3.09
C ALA A 170 -1.66 -1.72 -2.22
N SER A 171 -2.50 -0.68 -2.19
CA SER A 171 -3.68 -0.68 -1.29
C SER A 171 -4.72 -1.77 -1.60
N THR A 172 -4.65 -2.34 -2.79
CA THR A 172 -5.42 -3.48 -3.31
C THR A 172 -4.99 -4.84 -2.82
N THR A 173 -3.76 -4.98 -2.34
CA THR A 173 -3.22 -6.27 -1.90
C THR A 173 -3.63 -6.57 -0.46
N GLY A 174 -3.73 -7.85 -0.11
CA GLY A 174 -4.01 -8.33 1.26
C GLY A 174 -2.87 -9.13 1.88
N THR A 175 -1.72 -9.19 1.22
CA THR A 175 -0.60 -10.07 1.60
C THR A 175 -0.03 -9.75 2.98
N PHE A 176 -0.07 -8.49 3.39
CA PHE A 176 0.34 -8.05 4.72
C PHE A 176 -0.55 -8.59 5.85
N GLU A 177 -1.83 -8.91 5.56
CA GLU A 177 -2.78 -9.40 6.57
C GLU A 177 -2.36 -10.77 7.12
N ARG A 178 -1.64 -11.54 6.31
CA ARG A 178 -1.08 -12.85 6.63
C ARG A 178 -0.18 -12.85 7.87
N PHE A 179 0.44 -11.70 8.15
CA PHE A 179 1.38 -11.49 9.25
C PHE A 179 0.87 -10.51 10.30
N ASN A 180 -0.38 -10.06 10.24
CA ASN A 180 -0.95 -9.09 11.19
C ASN A 180 -0.07 -7.84 11.43
N ILE A 181 0.60 -7.34 10.39
CA ILE A 181 1.53 -6.20 10.47
C ILE A 181 0.88 -4.83 10.22
N GLN A 182 -0.45 -4.76 10.05
CA GLN A 182 -1.20 -3.51 9.88
C GLN A 182 -0.90 -2.42 10.92
N PRO A 183 -0.59 -2.74 12.20
CA PRO A 183 -0.16 -1.74 13.18
C PRO A 183 1.15 -1.01 12.84
N TYR A 184 1.99 -1.59 11.99
CA TYR A 184 3.27 -1.03 11.55
C TYR A 184 3.21 -0.45 10.13
N MET A 185 2.02 -0.38 9.55
CA MET A 185 1.84 0.12 8.19
C MET A 185 1.36 1.56 8.20
N ILE A 186 1.93 2.35 7.29
CA ILE A 186 1.64 3.77 7.11
C ILE A 186 1.07 3.95 5.71
N ARG A 187 -0.16 4.47 5.62
CA ARG A 187 -0.76 4.84 4.33
C ARG A 187 -0.04 6.04 3.74
N GLN A 188 0.37 5.91 2.49
CA GLN A 188 0.92 6.96 1.63
C GLN A 188 0.13 6.93 0.31
N ALA A 189 -1.01 7.63 0.31
CA ALA A 189 -2.01 7.59 -0.75
C ALA A 189 -2.53 6.17 -1.07
N VAL A 190 -2.24 5.66 -2.28
CA VAL A 190 -2.70 4.34 -2.78
C VAL A 190 -1.73 3.19 -2.49
N ALA A 191 -0.69 3.44 -1.70
CA ALA A 191 0.23 2.41 -1.21
C ALA A 191 0.42 2.49 0.30
N PHE A 192 0.88 1.41 0.90
CA PHE A 192 1.14 1.28 2.32
C PHE A 192 2.63 0.98 2.54
N LYS A 193 3.33 1.86 3.24
CA LYS A 193 4.72 1.66 3.67
C LYS A 193 4.75 0.79 4.91
N LEU A 194 5.64 -0.19 4.96
CA LEU A 194 5.97 -0.93 6.18
C LEU A 194 7.05 -0.18 6.96
N ALA A 195 6.78 0.13 8.23
CA ALA A 195 7.80 0.62 9.14
C ALA A 195 8.71 -0.52 9.60
N THR A 196 9.99 -0.22 9.80
CA THR A 196 10.98 -1.19 10.30
C THR A 196 11.13 -1.18 11.83
N SER A 197 10.44 -0.25 12.49
CA SER A 197 10.36 -0.05 13.95
C SER A 197 8.94 0.33 14.35
N GLU A 198 8.68 0.46 15.64
CA GLU A 198 7.41 1.00 16.13
C GLU A 198 7.16 2.39 15.55
N VAL A 199 5.96 2.61 15.04
CA VAL A 199 5.56 3.89 14.45
C VAL A 199 5.22 4.86 15.57
N GLN A 200 5.91 6.00 15.58
CA GLN A 200 5.64 7.08 16.51
C GLN A 200 4.83 8.18 15.80
N PRO A 201 3.83 8.78 16.47
CA PRO A 201 3.10 9.90 15.91
C PRO A 201 4.04 11.09 15.68
N THR A 202 3.84 11.78 14.57
CA THR A 202 4.51 13.05 14.26
C THR A 202 3.46 14.07 13.81
N GLU A 203 3.88 15.27 13.40
CA GLU A 203 2.97 16.25 12.80
C GLU A 203 2.27 15.70 11.54
N SER A 204 2.97 14.87 10.76
CA SER A 204 2.43 14.26 9.53
C SER A 204 1.92 12.83 9.73
N ILE A 205 2.47 12.05 10.67
CA ILE A 205 2.08 10.66 10.91
C ILE A 205 1.01 10.60 12.00
N VAL A 206 -0.22 10.28 11.59
CA VAL A 206 -1.40 10.25 12.47
C VAL A 206 -2.00 8.85 12.51
N VAL A 207 -2.45 8.43 13.70
CA VAL A 207 -3.17 7.17 13.88
C VAL A 207 -4.62 7.30 13.41
N LEU A 208 -5.06 6.37 12.56
CA LEU A 208 -6.45 6.28 12.14
C LEU A 208 -7.30 5.58 13.21
N PRO A 209 -8.47 6.13 13.55
CA PRO A 209 -9.33 5.51 14.54
C PRO A 209 -9.86 4.15 14.04
N PRO A 210 -10.13 3.17 14.92
CA PRO A 210 -10.50 1.81 14.53
C PRO A 210 -11.63 1.72 13.48
N GLN A 211 -12.65 2.56 13.61
CA GLN A 211 -13.78 2.62 12.69
C GLN A 211 -13.40 3.03 11.26
N ALA A 212 -12.36 3.86 11.09
CA ALA A 212 -11.86 4.28 9.78
C ALA A 212 -10.93 3.26 9.14
N ARG A 213 -10.54 2.22 9.91
CA ARG A 213 -9.65 1.14 9.46
C ARG A 213 -10.42 -0.10 9.04
N PHE A 214 -11.71 -0.19 9.34
CA PHE A 214 -12.53 -1.35 8.97
C PHE A 214 -13.40 -1.02 7.77
N GLN A 215 -13.08 -1.60 6.61
CA GLN A 215 -13.84 -1.37 5.39
C GLN A 215 -13.88 -2.64 4.53
N GLY A 216 -15.09 -3.02 4.08
CA GLY A 216 -15.27 -4.20 3.23
C GLY A 216 -14.81 -5.52 3.87
N GLY A 217 -14.91 -5.64 5.20
CA GLY A 217 -14.47 -6.84 5.94
C GLY A 217 -12.95 -6.93 6.16
N ARG A 218 -12.18 -5.91 5.78
CA ARG A 218 -10.72 -5.86 5.91
C ARG A 218 -10.29 -4.81 6.92
N VAL A 219 -9.15 -5.04 7.55
CA VAL A 219 -8.49 -4.09 8.44
C VAL A 219 -7.35 -3.41 7.68
N PHE A 220 -7.48 -2.12 7.47
CA PHE A 220 -6.50 -1.25 6.82
C PHE A 220 -5.41 -0.79 7.81
N PRO A 221 -4.29 -0.23 7.29
CA PRO A 221 -3.19 0.28 8.10
C PRO A 221 -3.60 1.17 9.26
N ALA A 222 -2.84 1.08 10.36
CA ALA A 222 -3.08 1.88 11.56
C ALA A 222 -2.74 3.36 11.39
N TRP A 223 -1.78 3.67 10.52
CA TRP A 223 -1.22 5.00 10.39
C TRP A 223 -1.43 5.57 9.00
N ILE A 224 -1.43 6.90 8.91
CA ILE A 224 -1.40 7.65 7.67
C ILE A 224 -0.35 8.76 7.78
N ASP A 225 0.43 8.92 6.73
CA ASP A 225 1.29 10.08 6.51
C ASP A 225 0.46 11.13 5.76
N VAL A 226 -0.09 12.08 6.51
CA VAL A 226 -1.09 13.07 6.06
C VAL A 226 -0.50 13.98 5.01
N GLU A 227 0.67 14.56 5.29
CA GLU A 227 1.32 15.53 4.40
C GLU A 227 1.67 14.86 3.07
N ARG A 228 2.32 13.68 3.11
CA ARG A 228 2.68 12.96 1.89
C ARG A 228 1.46 12.45 1.15
N THR A 229 0.45 11.95 1.86
CA THR A 229 -0.78 11.49 1.23
C THR A 229 -1.51 12.64 0.53
N ARG A 230 -1.61 13.82 1.16
CA ARG A 230 -2.17 15.04 0.57
C ARG A 230 -1.38 15.47 -0.66
N ALA A 231 -0.06 15.59 -0.57
CA ALA A 231 0.80 16.01 -1.69
C ALA A 231 0.68 15.05 -2.88
N LEU A 232 0.76 13.74 -2.63
CA LEU A 232 0.58 12.73 -3.67
C LEU A 232 -0.80 12.85 -4.34
N LEU A 233 -1.88 12.89 -3.55
CA LEU A 233 -3.23 12.91 -4.08
C LEU A 233 -3.59 14.22 -4.77
N ASN A 234 -3.14 15.37 -4.29
CA ASN A 234 -3.63 16.66 -4.78
C ASN A 234 -2.66 17.36 -5.74
N GLU A 235 -1.37 17.02 -5.71
CA GLU A 235 -0.33 17.75 -6.45
C GLU A 235 0.43 16.88 -7.46
N HIS A 236 0.60 15.58 -7.21
CA HIS A 236 1.48 14.73 -8.02
C HIS A 236 0.77 13.61 -8.79
N PHE A 237 -0.42 13.20 -8.36
CA PHE A 237 -1.17 12.16 -9.07
C PHE A 237 -1.79 12.70 -10.35
N VAL A 238 -1.70 11.87 -11.38
CA VAL A 238 -2.37 12.12 -12.66
C VAL A 238 -3.66 11.32 -12.65
N TYR A 239 -4.80 12.04 -12.70
CA TYR A 239 -6.12 11.41 -12.69
C TYR A 239 -6.75 11.25 -14.06
N ARG A 240 -6.43 12.12 -15.05
CA ARG A 240 -7.13 12.14 -16.35
C ARG A 240 -8.65 11.98 -16.12
N ASP A 241 -9.22 10.89 -16.65
CA ASP A 241 -10.64 10.61 -16.62
C ASP A 241 -11.01 9.51 -15.60
N LEU A 242 -10.15 9.25 -14.59
CA LEU A 242 -10.38 8.18 -13.58
C LEU A 242 -11.68 8.40 -12.77
N THR A 243 -12.26 9.60 -12.75
CA THR A 243 -13.56 9.89 -12.12
C THR A 243 -14.76 9.74 -13.07
N GLU A 244 -14.53 9.48 -14.35
CA GLU A 244 -15.59 9.28 -15.33
C GLU A 244 -16.03 7.81 -15.36
N ARG A 245 -17.30 7.53 -15.03
CA ARG A 245 -17.84 6.17 -14.98
C ARG A 245 -17.70 5.41 -16.31
N LEU A 246 -17.73 6.12 -17.45
CA LEU A 246 -17.63 5.52 -18.78
C LEU A 246 -16.28 4.82 -19.02
N PHE A 247 -15.23 5.16 -18.27
CA PHE A 247 -13.94 4.46 -18.31
C PHE A 247 -13.93 3.16 -17.51
N TRP A 248 -14.96 2.92 -16.70
CA TRP A 248 -15.11 1.74 -15.84
C TRP A 248 -16.38 0.95 -16.16
N PRO A 249 -16.60 0.55 -17.43
CA PRO A 249 -17.82 -0.16 -17.80
C PRO A 249 -17.87 -1.58 -17.20
N ASP A 250 -16.71 -2.15 -16.86
CA ASP A 250 -16.58 -3.52 -16.40
C ASP A 250 -16.42 -3.63 -14.88
N HIS A 251 -17.10 -4.62 -14.28
CA HIS A 251 -16.94 -4.95 -12.87
C HIS A 251 -15.50 -5.32 -12.49
N SER A 252 -14.69 -5.80 -13.45
CA SER A 252 -13.30 -6.18 -13.21
C SER A 252 -12.38 -4.98 -12.99
N THR A 253 -12.76 -3.77 -13.43
CA THR A 253 -11.94 -2.55 -13.33
C THR A 253 -12.53 -1.51 -12.38
N SER A 254 -13.81 -1.64 -12.01
CA SER A 254 -14.50 -0.72 -11.08
C SER A 254 -13.90 -0.65 -9.67
N GLY A 255 -13.06 -1.61 -9.29
CA GLY A 255 -12.29 -1.56 -8.04
C GLY A 255 -11.14 -0.54 -8.04
N ILE A 256 -10.69 -0.07 -9.20
CA ILE A 256 -9.54 0.86 -9.31
C ILE A 256 -9.87 2.24 -8.70
N PRO A 257 -11.00 2.90 -9.01
CA PRO A 257 -11.38 4.15 -8.36
C PRO A 257 -11.53 4.02 -6.83
N LEU A 258 -11.93 2.84 -6.33
CA LEU A 258 -12.12 2.63 -4.89
C LEU A 258 -10.82 2.82 -4.08
N GLN A 259 -9.64 2.61 -4.68
CA GLN A 259 -8.37 2.86 -4.01
C GLN A 259 -8.20 4.34 -3.65
N TYR A 260 -8.63 5.24 -4.54
CA TYR A 260 -8.58 6.68 -4.32
C TYR A 260 -9.68 7.13 -3.36
N TYR A 261 -10.88 6.57 -3.47
CA TYR A 261 -11.94 6.76 -2.47
C TYR A 261 -11.45 6.46 -1.05
N GLN A 262 -10.75 5.33 -0.86
CA GLN A 262 -10.18 4.94 0.43
C GLN A 262 -9.08 5.90 0.90
N ALA A 263 -8.21 6.36 -0.01
CA ALA A 263 -7.14 7.28 0.33
C ALA A 263 -7.69 8.66 0.75
N TYR A 264 -8.67 9.20 0.02
CA TYR A 264 -9.33 10.45 0.37
C TYR A 264 -10.18 10.33 1.64
N THR A 265 -10.88 9.22 1.86
CA THR A 265 -11.62 8.97 3.11
C THR A 265 -10.69 8.93 4.32
N ALA A 266 -9.49 8.36 4.18
CA ALA A 266 -8.49 8.35 5.25
C ALA A 266 -7.99 9.78 5.56
N LEU A 267 -7.75 10.62 4.55
CA LEU A 267 -7.43 12.04 4.76
C LEU A 267 -8.58 12.80 5.43
N ALA A 268 -9.80 12.66 4.91
CA ALA A 268 -10.99 13.29 5.48
C ALA A 268 -11.17 12.95 6.96
N THR A 269 -10.96 11.69 7.31
CA THR A 269 -11.03 11.23 8.71
C THR A 269 -10.02 11.98 9.58
N VAL A 270 -8.77 12.10 9.13
CA VAL A 270 -7.75 12.82 9.90
C VAL A 270 -8.10 14.30 10.03
N TYR A 271 -8.47 14.96 8.93
CA TYR A 271 -8.87 16.35 8.95
C TYR A 271 -10.03 16.59 9.92
N LEU A 272 -11.02 15.70 9.94
CA LEU A 272 -12.14 15.79 10.87
C LEU A 272 -11.72 15.68 12.34
N ILE A 273 -10.87 14.71 12.69
CA ILE A 273 -10.41 14.53 14.09
C ILE A 273 -9.42 15.61 14.54
N THR A 274 -8.79 16.32 13.61
CA THR A 274 -7.91 17.48 13.87
C THR A 274 -8.63 18.83 13.69
N ASP A 275 -9.97 18.83 13.61
CA ASP A 275 -10.83 20.02 13.46
C ASP A 275 -10.54 20.89 12.21
N GLN A 276 -10.03 20.29 11.14
CA GLN A 276 -9.80 20.91 9.83
C GLN A 276 -11.01 20.65 8.92
N ARG A 277 -12.17 21.22 9.27
CA ARG A 277 -13.46 20.89 8.64
C ARG A 277 -13.53 21.15 7.14
N GLU A 278 -13.02 22.28 6.68
CA GLU A 278 -13.02 22.61 5.24
C GLU A 278 -12.23 21.58 4.42
N LEU A 279 -11.03 21.22 4.89
CA LEU A 279 -10.20 20.20 4.25
C LEU A 279 -10.83 18.81 4.31
N SER A 280 -11.55 18.50 5.40
CA SER A 280 -12.34 17.29 5.50
C SER A 280 -13.43 17.26 4.43
N ASP A 281 -14.19 18.34 4.27
CA ASP A 281 -15.29 18.41 3.30
C ASP A 281 -14.78 18.31 1.85
N GLU A 282 -13.64 18.95 1.54
CA GLU A 282 -12.97 18.80 0.23
C GLU A 282 -12.54 17.35 -0.03
N ALA A 283 -11.91 16.70 0.95
CA ALA A 283 -11.48 15.32 0.85
C ALA A 283 -12.68 14.36 0.72
N VAL A 284 -13.77 14.59 1.45
CA VAL A 284 -15.04 13.84 1.29
C VAL A 284 -15.60 14.03 -0.11
N GLY A 285 -15.67 15.26 -0.62
CA GLY A 285 -16.15 15.54 -1.97
C GLY A 285 -15.37 14.77 -3.03
N ARG A 286 -14.03 14.77 -2.92
CA ARG A 286 -13.16 13.96 -3.79
C ARG A 286 -13.40 12.47 -3.63
N ALA A 287 -13.53 11.97 -2.40
CA ALA A 287 -13.82 10.57 -2.13
C ALA A 287 -15.12 10.13 -2.83
N LEU A 288 -16.19 10.92 -2.71
CA LEU A 288 -17.50 10.62 -3.31
C LEU A 288 -17.46 10.60 -4.85
N GLN A 289 -16.63 11.43 -5.48
CA GLN A 289 -16.44 11.36 -6.94
C GLN A 289 -15.87 10.01 -7.37
N PHE A 290 -14.87 9.49 -6.66
CA PHE A 290 -14.32 8.16 -6.95
C PHE A 290 -15.28 7.02 -6.61
N LEU A 291 -16.09 7.19 -5.55
CA LEU A 291 -17.12 6.21 -5.21
C LEU A 291 -18.20 6.13 -6.30
N ALA A 292 -18.65 7.28 -6.81
CA ALA A 292 -19.61 7.35 -7.91
C ALA A 292 -19.04 6.78 -9.22
N ALA A 293 -17.75 6.99 -9.48
CA ALA A 293 -17.07 6.41 -10.64
C ALA A 293 -16.99 4.87 -10.55
N ALA A 294 -16.72 4.33 -9.36
CA ALA A 294 -16.63 2.88 -9.13
C ALA A 294 -18.00 2.18 -9.14
N LEU A 295 -18.95 2.68 -8.37
CA LEU A 295 -20.20 1.96 -8.06
C LEU A 295 -21.42 2.58 -8.72
N GLY A 296 -21.35 3.86 -9.10
CA GLY A 296 -22.47 4.64 -9.59
C GLY A 296 -23.01 5.66 -8.58
N PRO A 297 -23.68 6.74 -9.06
CA PRO A 297 -24.28 7.74 -8.19
C PRO A 297 -25.36 7.18 -7.27
N GLU A 298 -25.98 6.06 -7.64
CA GLU A 298 -26.97 5.35 -6.82
C GLU A 298 -26.41 4.79 -5.50
N TYR A 299 -25.09 4.68 -5.37
CA TYR A 299 -24.40 4.25 -4.15
C TYR A 299 -23.87 5.43 -3.30
N LEU A 300 -24.14 6.67 -3.71
CA LEU A 300 -23.80 7.84 -2.90
C LEU A 300 -24.73 7.93 -1.67
N PRO A 301 -24.19 8.30 -0.49
CA PRO A 301 -25.03 8.58 0.67
C PRO A 301 -26.02 9.71 0.34
N ALA A 302 -27.25 9.59 0.85
CA ALA A 302 -28.24 10.67 0.71
C ALA A 302 -27.65 11.98 1.28
N PRO A 303 -27.88 13.13 0.63
CA PRO A 303 -27.41 14.40 1.14
C PRO A 303 -27.91 14.59 2.58
N ALA A 304 -27.02 15.03 3.47
CA ALA A 304 -27.41 15.34 4.84
C ALA A 304 -28.58 16.32 4.81
N ALA A 305 -29.66 16.00 5.53
CA ALA A 305 -30.76 16.94 5.71
C ALA A 305 -30.17 18.25 6.28
N PRO A 306 -30.61 19.43 5.79
CA PRO A 306 -30.12 20.69 6.34
C PRO A 306 -30.35 20.66 7.85
N ALA A 307 -29.32 21.07 8.61
CA ALA A 307 -29.42 21.16 10.05
C ALA A 307 -30.67 21.98 10.38
N ALA A 308 -31.64 21.37 11.08
CA ALA A 308 -32.81 22.10 11.54
C ALA A 308 -32.31 23.28 12.37
N GLU A 309 -32.75 24.50 12.04
CA GLU A 309 -32.47 25.69 12.84
C GLU A 309 -32.77 25.35 14.30
N ALA A 310 -31.78 25.57 15.17
CA ALA A 310 -31.96 25.39 16.59
C ALA A 310 -33.21 26.20 17.02
N PRO A 311 -34.18 25.59 17.73
CA PRO A 311 -35.38 26.32 18.13
C PRO A 311 -34.95 27.54 18.94
N ALA A 312 -35.46 28.71 18.55
CA ALA A 312 -35.21 29.96 19.24
C ALA A 312 -35.48 29.78 20.74
N VAL A 313 -34.47 30.04 21.56
CA VAL A 313 -34.61 30.03 23.02
C VAL A 313 -35.66 31.09 23.38
N PRO A 314 -36.79 30.74 24.01
CA PRO A 314 -37.76 31.74 24.41
C PRO A 314 -37.10 32.65 25.45
N SER A 315 -37.15 33.95 25.19
CA SER A 315 -36.72 34.99 26.11
C SER A 315 -37.43 34.80 27.45
N ARG A 316 -36.66 34.53 28.51
CA ARG A 316 -37.17 34.58 29.88
C ARG A 316 -37.59 36.02 30.18
N GLU A 317 -38.88 36.25 30.31
CA GLU A 317 -39.39 37.45 30.96
C GLU A 317 -38.89 37.45 32.41
N THR A 318 -38.16 38.51 32.76
CA THR A 318 -37.78 38.82 34.14
C THR A 318 -39.03 39.18 34.94
N PRO A 319 -39.25 38.60 36.14
CA PRO A 319 -40.35 39.03 37.00
C PRO A 319 -40.08 40.46 37.50
N GLU A 320 -41.08 41.33 37.38
CA GLU A 320 -41.08 42.65 38.01
C GLU A 320 -40.99 42.51 39.54
N GLU A 321 -40.06 43.24 40.15
CA GLU A 321 -39.94 43.39 41.59
C GLU A 321 -41.14 44.20 42.13
N ASN A 322 -41.84 43.64 43.12
CA ASN A 322 -42.73 44.33 44.05
C ASN A 322 -42.20 44.12 45.47
#